data_AF-A0A920HSP2-F1
#
_entry.id   AF-A0A920HSP2-F1
#
_cell.length_a   1.000
_cell.length_b   1.000
_cell.length_c   1.000
_cell.angle_alpha   90.00
_cell.angle_beta   90.00
_cell.angle_gamma   90.00
#
_symmetry.space_group_name_H-M   'P 1'
#
loop_
_entity.id
_entity.type
_entity.pdbx_description
1 polymer ?
#
loop_
_entity_poly.entity_id
_entity_poly.type
_entity_poly.pdbx_seq_one_letter_code
_entity_poly.pdbx_strand_id
1 'polypeptide(L)'
;MLKDLGVTNQVVLEKNKVGDSFDKWPKEMRLITPSFTTNFYGHLDLNAIVSATSPAFTLRAEHPTGKQYAHYLRAVSDYCELPIVEDSNVEKISYSNNAFKLKINGTDLIESRF
;
A
#
# COMPACT_ATOMS: atom_id res chain seq x y z
N MET A 1 1.77 0.62 -11.79
CA MET A 1 1.18 1.66 -10.91
C MET A 1 0.17 2.47 -11.71
N LEU A 2 -0.84 3.08 -11.08
CA LEU A 2 -1.77 3.99 -11.76
C LEU A 2 -1.05 5.16 -12.46
N LYS A 3 0.06 5.65 -11.87
CA LYS A 3 0.97 6.63 -12.50
C LYS A 3 1.49 6.14 -13.86
N ASP A 4 1.88 4.87 -13.97
CA ASP A 4 2.41 4.27 -15.21
C ASP A 4 1.34 4.16 -16.32
N LEU A 5 0.06 4.22 -15.94
CA LEU A 5 -1.09 4.25 -16.86
C LEU A 5 -1.53 5.68 -17.22
N GLY A 6 -0.79 6.71 -16.77
CA GLY A 6 -1.12 8.12 -17.02
C GLY A 6 -2.14 8.72 -16.07
N VAL A 7 -2.55 8.01 -15.01
CA VAL A 7 -3.42 8.57 -13.96
C VAL A 7 -2.59 9.41 -13.00
N THR A 8 -2.72 10.73 -13.12
CA THR A 8 -1.94 11.70 -12.35
C THR A 8 -2.66 12.22 -11.11
N ASN A 9 -4.00 12.20 -11.12
CA ASN A 9 -4.83 12.67 -10.01
C ASN A 9 -5.40 11.50 -9.20
N GLN A 10 -4.70 11.13 -8.14
CA GLN A 10 -5.07 10.03 -7.25
C GLN A 10 -4.62 10.33 -5.82
N VAL A 11 -5.27 9.71 -4.85
CA VAL A 11 -4.91 9.79 -3.44
C VAL A 11 -5.22 8.44 -2.77
N VAL A 12 -4.34 8.00 -1.88
CA VAL A 12 -4.58 6.84 -1.02
C VAL A 12 -4.92 7.36 0.37
N LEU A 13 -6.06 6.93 0.91
CA LEU A 13 -6.50 7.30 2.26
C LEU A 13 -6.28 6.10 3.18
N GLU A 14 -5.45 6.27 4.20
CA GLU A 14 -5.16 5.24 5.20
C GLU A 14 -5.69 5.71 6.56
N LYS A 15 -6.42 4.84 7.25
CA LYS A 15 -7.03 5.15 8.55
C LYS A 15 -5.99 5.41 9.64
N ASN A 16 -4.93 4.60 9.66
CA ASN A 16 -3.85 4.68 10.63
C ASN A 16 -2.57 5.04 9.88
N LYS A 17 -1.67 4.08 9.72
CA LYS A 17 -0.36 4.22 9.07
C LYS A 17 -0.18 3.18 7.98
N VAL A 18 0.66 3.47 6.99
CA VAL A 18 1.04 2.49 5.95
C VAL A 18 1.54 1.21 6.62
N GLY A 19 0.93 0.07 6.28
CA GLY A 19 1.28 -1.23 6.85
C GLY A 19 0.69 -1.56 8.23
N ASP A 20 -0.25 -0.76 8.75
CA ASP A 20 -0.82 -0.90 10.09
C ASP A 20 -1.33 -2.32 10.43
N SER A 21 -2.02 -2.99 9.49
CA SER A 21 -2.47 -4.37 9.67
C SER A 21 -1.30 -5.34 9.93
N PHE A 22 -0.16 -5.13 9.26
CA PHE A 22 1.02 -5.99 9.41
C PHE A 22 1.79 -5.69 10.70
N ASP A 23 1.80 -4.44 11.18
CA ASP A 23 2.37 -4.10 12.48
C ASP A 23 1.62 -4.77 13.63
N LYS A 24 0.32 -5.04 13.46
CA LYS A 24 -0.55 -5.71 14.43
C LYS A 24 -0.50 -7.24 14.37
N TRP A 25 0.28 -7.83 13.46
CA TRP A 25 0.45 -9.27 13.43
C TRP A 25 1.08 -9.79 14.74
N PRO A 26 0.71 -11.01 15.19
CA PRO A 26 1.46 -11.71 16.22
C PRO A 26 2.94 -11.75 15.88
N LYS A 27 3.81 -11.67 16.90
CA LYS A 27 5.26 -11.55 16.72
C LYS A 27 5.85 -12.72 15.93
N GLU A 28 5.25 -13.90 16.05
CA GLU A 28 5.66 -15.15 15.42
C GLU A 28 5.12 -15.30 13.99
N MET A 29 4.09 -14.54 13.61
CA MET A 29 3.45 -14.67 12.30
C MET A 29 4.38 -14.25 11.16
N ARG A 30 4.35 -15.02 10.07
CA ARG A 30 5.15 -14.82 8.85
C ARG A 30 4.27 -15.00 7.62
N LEU A 31 4.70 -14.42 6.50
CA LEU A 31 4.12 -14.78 5.20
C LEU A 31 4.36 -16.27 4.91
N ILE A 32 3.36 -16.96 4.36
CA ILE A 32 3.46 -18.37 3.97
C ILE A 32 4.14 -18.55 2.60
N THR A 33 4.08 -17.52 1.76
CA THR A 33 4.71 -17.47 0.44
C THR A 33 6.16 -17.00 0.57
N PRO A 34 7.12 -17.70 -0.06
CA PRO A 34 8.51 -17.29 -0.01
C PRO A 34 8.76 -16.08 -0.92
N SER A 35 9.56 -15.15 -0.43
CA SER A 35 10.14 -14.07 -1.20
C SER A 35 11.51 -14.49 -1.73
N PHE A 36 11.73 -14.29 -3.02
CA PHE A 36 13.01 -14.48 -3.68
C PHE A 36 13.19 -13.42 -4.76
N THR A 37 14.38 -12.83 -4.87
CA THR A 37 14.67 -11.78 -5.84
C THR A 37 14.93 -12.39 -7.23
N THR A 38 13.85 -12.82 -7.89
CA THR A 38 13.88 -13.34 -9.27
C THR A 38 13.61 -12.27 -10.32
N ASN A 39 13.45 -11.00 -9.94
CA ASN A 39 13.09 -9.88 -10.83
C ASN A 39 14.01 -9.78 -12.06
N PHE A 40 15.30 -10.07 -11.90
CA PHE A 40 16.28 -10.05 -13.00
C PHE A 40 16.01 -11.12 -14.08
N TYR A 41 15.34 -12.22 -13.71
CA TYR A 41 14.98 -13.34 -14.60
C TYR A 41 13.55 -13.25 -15.13
N GLY A 42 12.90 -12.09 -15.03
CA GLY A 42 11.55 -11.86 -15.55
C GLY A 42 10.42 -12.39 -14.67
N HIS A 43 10.72 -12.88 -13.46
CA HIS A 43 9.73 -13.27 -12.47
C HIS A 43 9.71 -12.28 -11.32
N LEU A 44 8.53 -11.91 -10.82
CA LEU A 44 8.44 -11.05 -9.65
C LEU A 44 8.62 -11.86 -8.38
N ASP A 45 9.24 -11.25 -7.36
CA ASP A 45 9.13 -11.73 -5.99
C ASP A 45 7.64 -11.83 -5.62
N LEU A 46 7.21 -12.99 -5.12
CA LEU A 46 5.79 -13.29 -4.88
C LEU A 46 5.12 -12.32 -3.90
N ASN A 47 5.90 -11.74 -2.99
CA ASN A 47 5.37 -10.79 -2.01
C ASN A 47 5.67 -9.33 -2.41
N ALA A 48 6.16 -9.06 -3.63
CA ALA A 48 6.32 -7.69 -4.11
C ALA A 48 4.98 -7.12 -4.60
N ILE A 49 4.72 -5.85 -4.26
CA ILE A 49 3.53 -5.10 -4.73
C ILE A 49 3.86 -4.09 -5.85
N VAL A 50 5.15 -3.92 -6.16
CA VAL A 50 5.64 -3.06 -7.25
C VAL A 50 6.67 -3.85 -8.05
N SER A 51 6.51 -3.90 -9.37
CA SER A 51 7.29 -4.77 -10.27
C SER A 51 8.81 -4.61 -10.16
N ALA A 52 9.28 -3.40 -9.84
CA ALA A 52 10.70 -3.08 -9.69
C ALA A 52 11.25 -3.34 -8.27
N THR A 53 10.48 -3.95 -7.38
CA THR A 53 10.85 -4.15 -5.96
C THR A 53 10.85 -5.62 -5.58
N SER A 54 11.53 -5.97 -4.49
CA SER A 54 11.54 -7.32 -3.92
C SER A 54 11.71 -7.24 -2.40
N PRO A 55 10.74 -7.75 -1.61
CA PRO A 55 10.93 -7.93 -0.18
C PRO A 55 12.17 -8.77 0.18
N ALA A 56 12.51 -9.80 -0.59
CA ALA A 56 13.74 -10.57 -0.37
C ALA A 56 14.99 -9.68 -0.48
N PHE A 57 15.04 -8.76 -1.44
CA PHE A 57 16.15 -7.83 -1.62
C PHE A 57 16.23 -6.83 -0.45
N THR A 58 15.11 -6.17 -0.14
CA THR A 58 15.06 -5.09 0.86
C THR A 58 15.21 -5.62 2.29
N LEU A 59 14.55 -6.73 2.62
CA LEU A 59 14.44 -7.24 3.99
C LEU A 59 15.42 -8.38 4.30
N ARG A 60 16.06 -8.95 3.27
CA ARG A 60 16.93 -10.14 3.38
C ARG A 60 16.25 -11.30 4.11
N ALA A 61 14.97 -11.51 3.82
CA ALA A 61 14.14 -12.53 4.43
C ALA A 61 13.24 -13.22 3.40
N GLU A 62 13.18 -14.54 3.45
CA GLU A 62 12.31 -15.36 2.58
C GLU A 62 10.86 -15.32 3.06
N HIS A 63 10.62 -15.43 4.37
CA HIS A 63 9.28 -15.33 4.96
C HIS A 63 9.23 -14.12 5.90
N PRO A 64 8.95 -12.90 5.40
CA PRO A 64 8.91 -11.70 6.24
C PRO A 64 7.92 -11.81 7.40
N THR A 65 8.31 -11.24 8.55
CA THR A 65 7.39 -10.91 9.65
C THR A 65 6.42 -9.80 9.21
N GLY A 66 5.32 -9.63 9.94
CA GLY A 66 4.43 -8.48 9.73
C GLY A 66 5.17 -7.14 9.82
N LYS A 67 5.99 -6.93 10.86
CA LYS A 67 6.78 -5.70 11.01
C LYS A 67 7.75 -5.44 9.85
N GLN A 68 8.40 -6.50 9.35
CA GLN A 68 9.29 -6.39 8.19
C GLN A 68 8.49 -6.04 6.93
N TYR A 69 7.32 -6.64 6.73
CA TYR A 69 6.48 -6.33 5.58
C TYR A 69 5.88 -4.91 5.65
N ALA A 70 5.48 -4.45 6.83
CA ALA A 70 5.09 -3.05 7.06
C ALA A 70 6.22 -2.07 6.71
N HIS A 71 7.45 -2.40 7.10
CA HIS A 71 8.62 -1.62 6.71
C HIS A 71 8.86 -1.61 5.19
N TYR A 72 8.67 -2.75 4.51
CA TYR A 72 8.71 -2.81 3.05
C TYR A 72 7.64 -1.92 2.40
N LEU A 73 6.39 -1.95 2.87
CA LEU A 73 5.32 -1.10 2.33
C LEU A 73 5.63 0.39 2.46
N ARG A 74 6.20 0.81 3.59
CA ARG A 74 6.65 2.19 3.82
C ARG A 74 7.79 2.59 2.88
N ALA A 75 8.79 1.73 2.75
CA ALA A 75 9.91 1.97 1.84
C ALA A 75 9.43 2.10 0.38
N VAL A 76 8.46 1.28 -0.03
CA VAL A 76 7.86 1.34 -1.37
C VAL A 76 7.00 2.59 -1.55
N SER A 77 6.19 2.99 -0.56
CA SER A 77 5.39 4.21 -0.65
C SER A 77 6.27 5.45 -0.81
N ASP A 78 7.39 5.50 -0.09
CA ASP A 78 8.36 6.59 -0.16
C ASP A 78 9.07 6.60 -1.51
N TYR A 79 9.59 5.44 -1.94
CA TYR A 79 10.26 5.28 -3.25
C TYR A 79 9.37 5.66 -4.43
N CYS A 80 8.07 5.34 -4.37
CA CYS A 80 7.10 5.65 -5.43
C CYS A 80 6.47 7.04 -5.29
N GLU A 81 6.83 7.80 -4.26
CA GLU A 81 6.26 9.12 -3.92
C GLU A 81 4.72 9.09 -3.97
N LEU A 82 4.13 8.11 -3.29
CA LEU A 82 2.67 7.92 -3.33
C LEU A 82 1.96 9.06 -2.57
N PRO A 83 0.86 9.61 -3.11
CA PRO A 83 0.04 10.61 -2.43
C PRO A 83 -0.84 9.93 -1.36
N ILE A 84 -0.23 9.55 -0.23
CA ILE A 84 -0.91 8.89 0.87
C ILE A 84 -1.26 9.93 1.94
N VAL A 85 -2.52 9.95 2.37
CA VAL A 85 -2.98 10.68 3.54
C VAL A 85 -3.29 9.66 4.63
N GLU A 86 -2.41 9.60 5.61
CA GLU A 86 -2.58 8.77 6.82
C GLU A 86 -3.58 9.42 7.79
N ASP A 87 -3.93 8.71 8.86
CA ASP A 87 -4.87 9.16 9.90
C ASP A 87 -6.24 9.63 9.33
N SER A 88 -6.64 9.05 8.20
CA SER A 88 -7.81 9.43 7.40
C SER A 88 -8.83 8.29 7.36
N ASN A 89 -9.70 8.25 8.38
CA ASN A 89 -10.76 7.25 8.47
C ASN A 89 -11.93 7.59 7.53
N VAL A 90 -12.01 6.89 6.40
CA VAL A 90 -13.18 6.98 5.51
C VAL A 90 -14.38 6.30 6.17
N GLU A 91 -15.37 7.08 6.57
CA GLU A 91 -16.57 6.61 7.28
C GLU A 91 -17.71 6.25 6.33
N LYS A 92 -17.80 6.97 5.21
CA LYS A 92 -18.90 6.81 4.25
C LYS A 92 -18.46 7.21 2.86
N ILE A 93 -18.97 6.50 1.86
CA ILE A 93 -18.88 6.86 0.44
C ILE A 93 -20.32 7.03 -0.07
N SER A 94 -20.61 8.14 -0.72
CA SER A 94 -21.89 8.41 -1.38
C SER A 94 -21.68 8.82 -2.83
N TYR A 95 -22.63 8.49 -3.69
CA TYR A 95 -22.60 8.87 -5.10
C TYR A 95 -23.67 9.92 -5.37
N SER A 96 -23.28 11.07 -5.91
CA SER A 96 -24.21 12.14 -6.30
C SER A 96 -23.55 13.06 -7.32
N ASN A 97 -24.34 13.68 -8.21
CA ASN A 97 -23.83 14.62 -9.21
C ASN A 97 -22.67 14.06 -10.06
N ASN A 98 -22.76 12.77 -10.42
CA ASN A 98 -21.74 12.08 -11.20
C ASN A 98 -20.33 12.05 -10.55
N ALA A 99 -20.28 12.06 -9.22
CA ALA A 99 -19.04 11.98 -8.44
C ALA A 99 -19.23 11.14 -7.17
N PHE A 100 -18.14 10.53 -6.69
CA PHE A 100 -18.07 9.91 -5.38
C PHE A 100 -17.65 10.95 -4.34
N LYS A 101 -18.39 11.01 -3.24
CA LYS A 101 -18.15 11.87 -2.09
C LYS A 101 -17.78 11.00 -0.90
N LEU A 102 -16.62 11.27 -0.31
CA LEU A 102 -16.13 10.53 0.84
C LEU A 102 -16.33 11.39 2.09
N LYS A 103 -16.80 10.81 3.20
CA LYS A 103 -16.80 11.45 4.53
C LYS A 103 -15.62 10.91 5.31
N ILE A 104 -14.69 11.78 5.69
CA ILE A 104 -13.46 11.40 6.39
C ILE A 104 -13.40 12.13 7.73
N ASN A 105 -13.10 11.39 8.80
CA ASN A 105 -12.96 11.94 10.16
C ASN A 105 -14.11 12.87 10.60
N GLY A 106 -15.34 12.57 10.18
CA GLY A 106 -16.53 13.36 10.49
C GLY A 106 -16.75 14.63 9.66
N THR A 107 -15.75 15.19 8.97
CA THR A 107 -15.83 16.54 8.37
C THR A 107 -15.44 16.63 6.90
N ASP A 108 -14.47 15.84 6.44
CA ASP A 108 -13.81 16.16 5.17
C ASP A 108 -14.49 15.44 4.00
N LEU A 109 -14.71 16.21 2.93
CA LEU A 109 -15.43 15.77 1.75
C LEU A 109 -14.50 15.79 0.53
N ILE A 110 -13.91 14.63 0.21
CA ILE A 110 -13.16 14.46 -1.03
C ILE A 110 -14.14 14.06 -2.14
N GLU A 111 -14.07 14.78 -3.26
CA GLU A 111 -14.78 14.41 -4.48
C GLU A 111 -13.84 13.65 -5.43
N SER A 112 -14.23 12.44 -5.82
CA SER A 112 -13.55 11.64 -6.83
C SER A 112 -14.41 11.53 -8.08
N ARG A 113 -13.81 11.79 -9.24
CA ARG A 113 -14.41 11.57 -10.56
C ARG A 113 -13.56 10.53 -11.29
N PHE A 114 -14.23 9.54 -11.85
CA PHE A 114 -13.66 8.59 -12.82
C PHE A 114 -14.32 8.84 -14.16
#